data_AF-A0A7V6DBX3-F1
#
_entry.id   AF-A0A7V6DBX3-F1
#
_cell.length_a   1.000
_cell.length_b   1.000
_cell.length_c   1.000
_cell.angle_alpha   90.00
_cell.angle_beta   90.00
_cell.angle_gamma   90.00
#
_symmetry.space_group_name_H-M   'P 1'
#
loop_
_entity.id
_entity.type
_entity.pdbx_description
1 polymer ?
#
loop_
_entity_poly.entity_id
_entity_poly.type
_entity_poly.pdbx_seq_one_letter_code
_entity_poly.pdbx_strand_id
1 'polypeptide(L)'
;MEDTREASEEQPEYQYLDGSHPFTQWVRTYLLWAHIFGVEPQIFVLPSGSPGGVRDSLRWQGQSLWVEQWALERVPPRLLAILAVHNYVEEELWRRYLPVPWLLGAIAVGLSVAVSSYLQRLFGANLLWHLIHLFVLPLLLDLPSLLREYVSLRADEETLQRLAEPDMLFLALEQAIVESYRNGDTDGRLRKSLKRLNRLRAKRGEPPLTLEQVQERAGASPRAKEEEDAVTRNSASEEEE
;
A
#
# COMPACT_ATOMS: atom_id res chain seq x y z
N MET A 1 24.46 44.16 15.73
CA MET A 1 25.00 42.83 16.13
C MET A 1 24.11 42.35 17.25
N GLU A 2 23.24 41.38 17.12
CA GLU A 2 22.87 40.47 16.03
C GLU A 2 21.41 40.08 16.34
N ASP A 3 20.49 40.37 15.42
CA ASP A 3 19.12 39.86 15.45
C ASP A 3 19.21 38.34 15.27
N THR A 4 19.06 37.59 16.36
CA THR A 4 18.81 36.15 16.30
C THR A 4 17.35 35.97 15.91
N ARG A 5 17.09 36.03 14.61
CA ARG A 5 15.90 35.40 14.01
C ARG A 5 16.04 33.90 14.27
N GLU A 6 15.46 33.43 15.37
CA GLU A 6 15.09 32.03 15.49
C GLU A 6 14.17 31.72 14.31
N ALA A 7 14.71 31.00 13.33
CA ALA A 7 13.91 30.30 12.36
C ALA A 7 13.03 29.34 13.17
N SER A 8 11.78 29.74 13.41
CA SER A 8 10.72 28.77 13.67
C SER A 8 10.70 27.90 12.41
N GLU A 9 11.27 26.70 12.51
CA GLU A 9 10.95 25.61 11.62
C GLU A 9 9.42 25.39 11.77
N GLU A 10 8.65 26.05 10.91
CA GLU A 10 7.24 25.75 10.70
C GLU A 10 7.18 24.26 10.33
N GLN A 11 6.90 23.42 11.31
CA GLN A 11 6.46 22.06 11.05
C GLN A 11 5.29 22.18 10.08
N PRO A 12 5.31 21.46 8.94
CA PRO A 12 4.20 21.54 8.01
C PRO A 12 2.90 21.24 8.77
N GLU A 13 2.00 22.21 8.80
CA GLU A 13 0.72 22.10 9.48
C GLU A 13 -0.12 21.09 8.72
N TYR A 14 -0.04 19.82 9.11
CA TYR A 14 -0.80 18.77 8.46
C TYR A 14 -2.27 18.92 8.84
N GLN A 15 -3.14 19.00 7.83
CA GLN A 15 -4.57 19.16 8.06
C GLN A 15 -5.15 17.88 8.64
N TYR A 16 -5.62 17.95 9.89
CA TYR A 16 -6.38 16.87 10.50
C TYR A 16 -7.75 16.77 9.84
N LEU A 17 -8.12 15.55 9.41
CA LEU A 17 -9.41 15.28 8.80
C LEU A 17 -10.45 14.99 9.88
N ASP A 18 -11.50 15.79 9.92
CA ASP A 18 -12.55 15.65 10.94
C ASP A 18 -13.21 14.26 10.92
N GLY A 19 -13.71 13.82 12.08
CA GLY A 19 -14.44 12.58 12.27
C GLY A 19 -15.75 12.51 11.48
N SER A 20 -16.31 13.67 11.09
CA SER A 20 -17.51 13.75 10.24
C SER A 20 -17.22 13.50 8.76
N HIS A 21 -15.95 13.55 8.33
CA HIS A 21 -15.60 13.37 6.93
C HIS A 21 -15.97 11.94 6.46
N PRO A 22 -16.60 11.76 5.27
CA PRO A 22 -17.05 10.46 4.81
C PRO A 22 -15.96 9.38 4.79
N PHE A 23 -14.74 9.74 4.39
CA PHE A 23 -13.58 8.84 4.43
C PHE A 23 -13.30 8.36 5.87
N THR A 24 -13.26 9.26 6.86
CA THR A 24 -13.02 8.92 8.26
C THR A 24 -14.09 7.97 8.81
N GLN A 25 -15.34 8.21 8.47
CA GLN A 25 -16.46 7.34 8.88
C GLN A 25 -16.34 5.94 8.28
N TRP A 26 -16.01 5.85 6.98
CA TRP A 26 -15.82 4.55 6.33
C TRP A 26 -14.60 3.80 6.86
N VAL A 27 -13.48 4.49 7.13
CA VAL A 27 -12.29 3.84 7.72
C VAL A 27 -12.64 3.23 9.07
N ARG A 28 -13.29 3.99 9.96
CA ARG A 28 -13.75 3.49 11.26
C ARG A 28 -14.68 2.28 11.13
N THR A 29 -15.63 2.36 10.20
CA THR A 29 -16.59 1.28 9.93
C THR A 29 -15.87 0.01 9.47
N TYR A 30 -14.94 0.13 8.51
CA TYR A 30 -14.23 -1.02 7.98
C TYR A 30 -13.20 -1.60 8.94
N LEU A 31 -12.56 -0.78 9.80
CA LEU A 31 -11.73 -1.30 10.89
C LEU A 31 -12.56 -2.16 11.85
N LEU A 32 -13.77 -1.70 12.21
CA LEU A 32 -14.70 -2.45 13.06
C LEU A 32 -15.13 -3.77 12.39
N TRP A 33 -15.54 -3.72 11.12
CA TRP A 33 -15.97 -4.91 10.38
C TRP A 33 -14.83 -5.91 10.18
N ALA A 34 -13.61 -5.41 9.98
CA ALA A 34 -12.42 -6.24 9.92
C ALA A 34 -11.98 -6.80 11.30
N HIS A 35 -12.74 -6.54 12.36
CA HIS A 35 -12.45 -6.94 13.74
C HIS A 35 -11.10 -6.41 14.25
N ILE A 36 -10.68 -5.23 13.76
CA ILE A 36 -9.47 -4.53 14.20
C ILE A 36 -9.85 -3.59 15.33
N PHE A 37 -9.89 -4.14 16.55
CA PHE A 37 -10.27 -3.40 17.76
C PHE A 37 -9.09 -2.62 18.34
N GLY A 38 -9.38 -1.51 19.03
CA GLY A 38 -8.37 -0.69 19.71
C GLY A 38 -7.59 0.27 18.80
N VAL A 39 -8.01 0.41 17.53
CA VAL A 39 -7.50 1.41 16.59
C VAL A 39 -8.53 2.51 16.43
N GLU A 40 -8.22 3.70 16.94
CA GLU A 40 -8.99 4.91 16.67
C GLU A 40 -8.19 5.78 15.69
N PRO A 41 -8.56 5.80 14.40
CA PRO A 41 -7.72 6.41 13.38
C PRO A 41 -7.70 7.93 13.51
N GLN A 42 -6.51 8.50 13.64
CA GLN A 42 -6.26 9.93 13.47
C GLN A 42 -5.79 10.16 12.04
N ILE A 43 -6.61 10.83 11.22
CA ILE A 43 -6.35 10.95 9.79
C ILE A 43 -5.75 12.32 9.50
N PHE A 44 -4.61 12.34 8.83
CA PHE A 44 -3.90 13.55 8.47
C PHE A 44 -3.73 13.63 6.96
N VAL A 45 -4.01 14.80 6.40
CA VAL A 45 -3.88 15.06 4.97
C VAL A 45 -2.51 15.62 4.66
N LEU A 46 -1.78 14.95 3.79
CA LEU A 46 -0.53 15.43 3.23
C LEU A 46 -0.83 16.32 2.01
N PRO A 47 -0.19 17.49 1.90
CA PRO A 47 -0.31 18.31 0.71
C PRO A 47 0.13 17.51 -0.52
N SER A 48 -0.57 17.70 -1.64
CA SER A 48 -0.34 16.96 -2.89
C SER A 48 1.13 17.04 -3.32
N GLY A 49 1.86 15.95 -3.13
CA GLY A 49 3.22 15.77 -3.64
C GLY A 49 3.24 15.35 -5.11
N SER A 50 4.38 14.84 -5.58
CA SER A 50 4.43 14.14 -6.88
C SER A 50 3.47 12.95 -6.81
N PRO A 51 2.44 12.88 -7.68
CA PRO A 51 1.43 11.84 -7.58
C PRO A 51 2.08 10.46 -7.78
N GLY A 52 2.14 9.69 -6.70
CA GLY A 52 2.63 8.31 -6.69
C GLY A 52 1.51 7.30 -6.89
N GLY A 53 1.80 6.02 -6.60
CA GLY A 53 0.77 4.99 -6.56
C GLY A 53 -0.20 5.21 -5.40
N VAL A 54 -1.47 4.82 -5.54
CA VAL A 54 -2.50 4.97 -4.48
C VAL A 54 -2.13 4.23 -3.18
N ARG A 55 -1.30 3.19 -3.27
CA ARG A 55 -0.80 2.48 -2.07
C ARG A 55 0.26 3.29 -1.33
N ASP A 56 1.01 4.14 -2.02
CA ASP A 56 2.05 4.98 -1.43
C ASP A 56 1.47 6.25 -0.80
N SER A 57 0.27 6.64 -1.22
CA SER A 57 -0.48 7.77 -0.67
C SER A 57 -1.26 7.46 0.61
N LEU A 58 -1.28 6.20 1.06
CA LEU A 58 -1.86 5.76 2.33
C LEU A 58 -0.77 5.17 3.22
N ARG A 59 -0.53 5.78 4.38
CA ARG A 59 0.54 5.33 5.29
C ARG A 59 0.07 5.31 6.74
N TRP A 60 0.07 4.13 7.34
CA TRP A 60 -0.17 3.98 8.76
C TRP A 60 1.09 4.17 9.59
N GLN A 61 0.97 4.94 10.67
CA GLN A 61 1.98 5.07 11.71
C GLN A 61 1.30 4.97 13.07
N GLY A 62 1.34 3.78 13.67
CA GLY A 62 0.59 3.50 14.89
C GLY A 62 -0.91 3.58 14.63
N GLN A 63 -1.59 4.53 15.29
CA GLN A 63 -3.02 4.83 15.08
C GLN A 63 -3.26 5.97 14.10
N SER A 64 -2.20 6.61 13.60
CA SER A 64 -2.32 7.71 12.65
C SER A 64 -2.29 7.19 11.22
N LEU A 65 -3.18 7.71 10.37
CA LEU A 65 -3.22 7.45 8.94
C LEU A 65 -2.90 8.73 8.19
N TRP A 66 -1.81 8.72 7.45
CA TRP A 66 -1.45 9.78 6.51
C TRP A 66 -2.05 9.46 5.14
N VAL A 67 -2.77 10.42 4.57
CA VAL A 67 -3.40 10.32 3.25
C VAL A 67 -3.02 11.52 2.38
N GLU A 68 -2.57 11.31 1.15
CA GLU A 68 -2.32 12.43 0.24
C GLU A 68 -3.64 13.01 -0.29
N GLN A 69 -3.71 14.35 -0.37
CA GLN A 69 -4.93 15.06 -0.75
C GLN A 69 -5.51 14.60 -2.10
N TRP A 70 -4.68 14.36 -3.11
CA TRP A 70 -5.15 13.89 -4.42
C TRP A 70 -5.93 12.56 -4.35
N ALA A 71 -5.59 11.69 -3.39
CA ALA A 71 -6.27 10.40 -3.24
C ALA A 71 -7.69 10.59 -2.69
N LEU A 72 -7.87 11.57 -1.79
CA LEU A 72 -9.20 11.97 -1.29
C LEU A 72 -10.07 12.58 -2.39
N GLU A 73 -9.48 13.30 -3.34
CA GLU A 73 -10.19 13.96 -4.43
C GLU A 73 -10.58 13.01 -5.58
N ARG A 74 -9.75 11.99 -5.86
CA ARG A 74 -9.91 11.12 -7.05
C ARG A 74 -10.46 9.73 -6.77
N VAL A 75 -10.33 9.23 -5.55
CA VAL A 75 -10.82 7.89 -5.18
C VAL A 75 -12.07 8.04 -4.33
N PRO A 76 -13.17 7.32 -4.63
CA PRO A 76 -14.37 7.35 -3.81
C PRO A 76 -14.06 7.03 -2.34
N PRO A 77 -14.59 7.78 -1.36
CA PRO A 77 -14.20 7.66 0.05
C PRO A 77 -14.30 6.24 0.61
N ARG A 78 -15.34 5.49 0.20
CA ARG A 78 -15.56 4.11 0.61
C ARG A 78 -14.47 3.17 0.09
N LEU A 79 -14.08 3.31 -1.18
CA LEU A 79 -13.02 2.50 -1.78
C LEU A 79 -11.66 2.85 -1.17
N LEU A 80 -11.39 4.14 -0.97
CA LEU A 80 -10.17 4.58 -0.31
C LEU A 80 -10.07 4.05 1.12
N ALA A 81 -11.20 3.98 1.85
CA ALA A 81 -11.24 3.41 3.20
C ALA A 81 -10.91 1.90 3.21
N ILE A 82 -11.40 1.15 2.23
CA ILE A 82 -11.03 -0.27 2.07
C ILE A 82 -9.53 -0.39 1.80
N LEU A 83 -8.97 0.45 0.92
CA LEU A 83 -7.53 0.48 0.67
C LEU A 83 -6.73 0.86 1.92
N ALA A 84 -7.26 1.76 2.76
CA ALA A 84 -6.64 2.11 4.03
C ALA A 84 -6.62 0.93 5.00
N VAL A 85 -7.73 0.19 5.14
CA VAL A 85 -7.77 -1.02 5.99
C VAL A 85 -6.88 -2.13 5.43
N HIS A 86 -6.86 -2.31 4.11
CA HIS A 86 -5.94 -3.24 3.45
C HIS A 86 -4.47 -2.88 3.74
N ASN A 87 -4.11 -1.60 3.63
CA ASN A 87 -2.77 -1.09 3.95
C ASN A 87 -2.43 -1.29 5.44
N TYR A 88 -3.41 -1.13 6.33
CA TYR A 88 -3.22 -1.41 7.77
C TYR A 88 -2.85 -2.88 8.00
N VAL A 89 -3.62 -3.80 7.41
CA VAL A 89 -3.39 -5.26 7.55
C VAL A 89 -2.02 -5.63 6.97
N GLU A 90 -1.65 -5.07 5.83
CA GLU A 90 -0.32 -5.29 5.24
C GLU A 90 0.80 -4.80 6.16
N GLU A 91 0.66 -3.61 6.76
CA GLU A 91 1.66 -3.03 7.66
C GLU A 91 1.74 -3.78 9.01
N GLU A 92 0.61 -4.28 9.51
CA GLU A 92 0.56 -5.15 10.68
C GLU A 92 1.29 -6.48 10.41
N LEU A 93 1.01 -7.14 9.28
CA LEU A 93 1.68 -8.37 8.88
C LEU A 93 3.17 -8.13 8.61
N TRP A 94 3.52 -7.02 7.97
CA TRP A 94 4.91 -6.63 7.74
C TRP A 94 5.66 -6.53 9.07
N ARG A 95 5.14 -5.75 10.03
CA ARG A 95 5.74 -5.60 11.36
C ARG A 95 5.83 -6.93 12.12
N ARG A 96 4.83 -7.81 11.97
CA ARG A 96 4.80 -9.12 12.61
C ARG A 96 5.86 -10.07 12.05
N TYR A 97 6.06 -10.09 10.73
CA TYR A 97 6.99 -11.04 10.10
C TYR A 97 8.39 -10.47 9.89
N LEU A 98 8.59 -9.15 9.92
CA LEU A 98 9.89 -8.51 9.76
C LEU A 98 10.97 -9.05 10.73
N PRO A 99 10.69 -9.38 12.00
CA PRO A 99 11.72 -9.92 12.90
C PRO A 99 12.26 -11.30 12.48
N VAL A 100 11.50 -12.08 11.70
CA VAL A 100 11.88 -13.44 11.30
C VAL A 100 13.15 -13.47 10.44
N PRO A 101 13.25 -12.76 9.30
CA PRO A 101 14.49 -12.72 8.52
C PRO A 101 15.65 -12.10 9.30
N TRP A 102 15.40 -11.12 10.18
CA TRP A 102 16.43 -10.54 11.04
C TRP A 102 17.02 -11.57 12.00
N LEU A 103 16.16 -12.35 12.66
CA LEU A 103 16.58 -13.42 13.57
C LEU A 103 17.32 -14.52 12.79
N LEU A 104 16.79 -14.95 11.65
CA LEU A 104 17.43 -15.95 10.79
C LEU A 104 18.80 -15.47 10.30
N GLY A 105 18.91 -14.19 9.91
CA GLY A 105 20.18 -13.57 9.53
C GLY A 105 21.18 -13.55 10.68
N ALA A 106 20.76 -13.14 11.88
CA ALA A 106 21.61 -13.14 13.06
C ALA A 106 22.10 -14.56 13.43
N ILE A 107 21.22 -15.56 13.36
CA ILE A 107 21.57 -16.96 13.58
C ILE A 107 22.56 -17.44 12.50
N ALA A 108 22.30 -17.14 11.23
CA ALA A 108 23.18 -17.53 10.12
C ALA A 108 24.57 -16.92 10.26
N VAL A 109 24.67 -15.64 10.63
CA VAL A 109 25.94 -14.97 10.90
C VAL A 109 26.64 -15.61 12.10
N GLY A 110 25.94 -15.82 13.22
CA GLY A 110 26.50 -16.44 14.42
C GLY A 110 27.04 -17.85 14.18
N LEU A 111 26.26 -18.70 13.48
CA LEU A 111 26.68 -20.04 13.06
C LEU A 111 27.89 -19.97 12.12
N SER A 112 27.90 -19.03 11.17
CA SER A 112 29.00 -18.88 10.24
C SER A 112 30.31 -18.48 10.95
N VAL A 113 30.24 -17.57 11.92
CA VAL A 113 31.39 -17.20 12.78
C VAL A 113 31.86 -18.41 13.60
N ALA A 114 30.94 -19.15 14.22
CA ALA A 114 31.26 -20.33 15.02
C ALA A 114 31.95 -21.42 14.17
N VAL A 115 31.39 -21.74 12.99
CA VAL A 115 31.94 -22.73 12.05
C VAL A 115 33.30 -22.28 11.52
N SER A 116 33.45 -21.02 11.12
CA SER A 116 34.73 -20.47 10.67
C SER A 116 35.79 -20.56 11.76
N SER A 117 35.45 -20.22 13.01
CA SER A 117 36.37 -20.30 14.15
C SER A 117 36.78 -21.74 14.46
N TYR A 118 35.84 -22.68 14.45
CA TYR A 118 36.11 -24.09 14.66
C TYR A 118 37.03 -24.67 13.57
N LEU A 119 36.75 -24.37 12.30
CA LEU A 119 37.54 -24.85 11.17
C LEU A 119 38.93 -24.19 11.10
N GLN A 120 39.04 -22.91 11.47
CA GLN A 120 40.33 -22.23 11.57
C GLN A 120 41.22 -22.92 12.61
N ARG A 121 40.67 -23.34 13.75
CA ARG A 121 41.41 -24.09 14.77
C ARG A 121 41.86 -25.47 14.28
N LEU A 122 41.10 -26.10 13.39
CA LEU A 122 41.40 -27.44 12.85
C LEU A 122 42.40 -27.43 11.68
N PHE A 123 42.27 -26.47 10.77
CA PHE A 123 42.98 -26.49 9.48
C PHE A 123 43.93 -25.30 9.27
N GLY A 124 43.97 -24.35 10.21
CA GLY A 124 44.91 -23.22 10.19
C GLY A 124 44.66 -22.17 9.08
N ALA A 125 43.66 -22.36 8.23
CA ALA A 125 43.36 -21.48 7.09
C ALA A 125 41.92 -20.92 7.15
N ASN A 126 41.77 -19.63 6.86
CA ASN A 126 40.49 -18.91 6.80
C ASN A 126 39.83 -18.96 5.40
N LEU A 127 40.00 -20.06 4.65
CA LEU A 127 39.53 -20.13 3.26
C LEU A 127 37.99 -20.03 3.15
N LEU A 128 37.26 -20.40 4.20
CA LEU A 128 35.79 -20.40 4.26
C LEU A 128 35.17 -19.06 4.68
N TRP A 129 35.95 -18.13 5.22
CA TRP A 129 35.46 -16.79 5.60
C TRP A 129 34.84 -16.06 4.40
N HIS A 130 35.44 -16.21 3.21
CA HIS A 130 34.94 -15.58 1.98
C HIS A 130 33.69 -16.27 1.40
N LEU A 131 33.53 -17.57 1.59
CA LEU A 131 32.34 -18.31 1.11
C LEU A 131 31.10 -17.99 1.95
N ILE A 132 31.25 -17.81 3.27
CA ILE A 132 30.17 -17.40 4.18
C ILE A 132 29.52 -16.08 3.73
N HIS A 133 30.33 -15.08 3.35
CA HIS A 133 29.82 -13.78 2.90
C HIS A 133 29.03 -13.92 1.60
N LEU A 134 29.42 -14.85 0.73
CA LEU A 134 28.78 -15.08 -0.57
C LEU A 134 27.39 -15.71 -0.45
N PHE A 135 27.08 -16.41 0.65
CA PHE A 135 25.74 -16.98 0.91
C PHE A 135 24.87 -16.10 1.82
N VAL A 136 25.47 -15.38 2.78
CA VAL A 136 24.72 -14.52 3.71
C VAL A 136 24.23 -13.24 3.04
N LEU A 137 25.03 -12.63 2.15
CA LEU A 137 24.65 -11.38 1.46
C LEU A 137 23.45 -11.54 0.52
N PRO A 138 23.40 -12.52 -0.40
CA PRO A 138 22.22 -12.70 -1.26
C PRO A 138 20.97 -13.03 -0.45
N LEU A 139 21.12 -13.84 0.62
CA LEU A 139 20.02 -14.17 1.52
C LEU A 139 19.44 -12.90 2.18
N LEU A 140 20.28 -11.97 2.64
CA LEU A 140 19.82 -10.72 3.25
C LEU A 140 19.27 -9.70 2.23
N LEU A 141 19.74 -9.72 0.99
CA LEU A 141 19.28 -8.80 -0.06
C LEU A 141 17.96 -9.23 -0.69
N ASP A 142 17.75 -10.54 -0.90
CA ASP A 142 16.57 -11.05 -1.61
C ASP A 142 15.39 -11.35 -0.66
N LEU A 143 15.65 -11.80 0.58
CA LEU A 143 14.57 -12.13 1.54
C LEU A 143 13.59 -10.97 1.79
N PRO A 144 14.00 -9.71 1.93
CA PRO A 144 13.06 -8.61 2.14
C PRO A 144 12.05 -8.48 1.01
N SER A 145 12.47 -8.72 -0.24
CA SER A 145 11.60 -8.66 -1.41
C SER A 145 10.59 -9.81 -1.44
N LEU A 146 11.03 -11.03 -1.12
CA LEU A 146 10.18 -12.21 -1.01
C LEU A 146 9.20 -12.08 0.16
N LEU A 147 9.66 -11.57 1.30
CA LEU A 147 8.81 -11.30 2.45
C LEU A 147 7.76 -10.26 2.08
N ARG A 148 8.11 -9.21 1.33
CA ARG A 148 7.16 -8.18 0.94
C ARG A 148 6.08 -8.74 0.02
N GLU A 149 6.46 -9.60 -0.92
CA GLU A 149 5.49 -10.30 -1.77
C GLU A 149 4.58 -11.24 -0.97
N TYR A 150 5.16 -12.02 -0.04
CA TYR A 150 4.40 -12.90 0.86
C TYR A 150 3.40 -12.11 1.71
N VAL A 151 3.84 -11.04 2.36
CA VAL A 151 3.02 -10.16 3.20
C VAL A 151 1.90 -9.52 2.39
N SER A 152 2.22 -9.00 1.21
CA SER A 152 1.24 -8.44 0.27
C SER A 152 0.14 -9.44 -0.10
N LEU A 153 0.52 -10.67 -0.46
CA LEU A 153 -0.46 -11.72 -0.80
C LEU A 153 -1.29 -12.17 0.41
N ARG A 154 -0.66 -12.23 1.58
CA ARG A 154 -1.35 -12.60 2.81
C ARG A 154 -2.34 -11.51 3.24
N ALA A 155 -1.96 -10.25 3.10
CA ALA A 155 -2.82 -9.11 3.37
C ALA A 155 -4.05 -9.09 2.45
N ASP A 156 -3.87 -9.41 1.17
CA ASP A 156 -4.97 -9.56 0.22
C ASP A 156 -6.00 -10.61 0.68
N GLU A 157 -5.52 -11.81 1.05
CA GLU A 157 -6.36 -12.90 1.55
C GLU A 157 -7.05 -12.57 2.87
N GLU A 158 -6.31 -11.97 3.80
CA GLU A 158 -6.79 -11.66 5.13
C GLU A 158 -7.80 -10.51 5.12
N THR A 159 -7.59 -9.51 4.26
CA THR A 159 -8.55 -8.42 4.05
C THR A 159 -9.85 -8.94 3.43
N LEU A 160 -9.77 -9.85 2.44
CA LEU A 160 -10.96 -10.50 1.86
C LEU A 160 -11.76 -11.27 2.92
N GLN A 161 -11.08 -12.00 3.80
CA GLN A 161 -11.72 -12.78 4.85
C GLN A 161 -12.35 -11.89 5.92
N ARG A 162 -11.68 -10.80 6.29
CA ARG A 162 -12.11 -9.90 7.38
C ARG A 162 -13.25 -8.97 6.98
N LEU A 163 -13.21 -8.38 5.78
CA LEU A 163 -14.20 -7.36 5.37
C LEU A 163 -15.54 -7.94 4.92
N ALA A 164 -15.61 -9.21 4.54
CA ALA A 164 -16.80 -9.90 4.02
C ALA A 164 -17.50 -9.22 2.81
N GLU A 165 -16.90 -8.15 2.23
CA GLU A 165 -17.31 -7.47 1.00
C GLU A 165 -16.26 -7.67 -0.12
N PRO A 166 -16.11 -8.89 -0.65
CA PRO A 166 -15.09 -9.20 -1.66
C PRO A 166 -15.20 -8.31 -2.91
N ASP A 167 -16.41 -8.06 -3.40
CA ASP A 167 -16.65 -7.22 -4.59
C ASP A 167 -16.13 -5.80 -4.42
N MET A 168 -16.33 -5.21 -3.23
CA MET A 168 -15.85 -3.86 -2.93
C MET A 168 -14.33 -3.80 -2.80
N LEU A 169 -13.68 -4.86 -2.31
CA LEU A 169 -12.22 -4.94 -2.31
C LEU A 169 -11.66 -5.06 -3.72
N PHE A 170 -12.27 -5.86 -4.60
CA PHE A 170 -11.86 -5.95 -6.01
C PHE A 170 -11.96 -4.60 -6.71
N LEU A 171 -13.08 -3.89 -6.52
CA LEU A 171 -13.26 -2.54 -7.06
C LEU A 171 -12.24 -1.56 -6.50
N ALA A 172 -11.96 -1.62 -5.19
CA ALA A 172 -10.98 -0.73 -4.56
C ALA A 172 -9.56 -0.97 -5.09
N LEU A 173 -9.14 -2.24 -5.20
CA LEU A 173 -7.83 -2.62 -5.75
C LEU A 173 -7.72 -2.27 -7.23
N GLU A 174 -8.78 -2.46 -8.01
CA GLU A 174 -8.81 -2.07 -9.42
C GLU A 174 -8.69 -0.55 -9.57
N GLN A 175 -9.48 0.22 -8.83
CA GLN A 175 -9.41 1.68 -8.82
C GLN A 175 -8.02 2.17 -8.42
N ALA A 176 -7.37 1.51 -7.46
CA ALA A 176 -6.01 1.82 -7.06
C ALA A 176 -5.01 1.66 -8.22
N ILE A 177 -5.16 0.61 -9.03
CA ILE A 177 -4.29 0.37 -10.20
C ILE A 177 -4.58 1.40 -11.30
N VAL A 178 -5.85 1.70 -11.57
CA VAL A 178 -6.26 2.70 -12.57
C VAL A 178 -5.69 4.08 -12.24
N GLU A 179 -5.84 4.54 -11.00
CA GLU A 179 -5.29 5.83 -10.56
C GLU A 179 -3.75 5.83 -10.50
N SER A 180 -3.12 4.71 -10.13
CA SER A 180 -1.66 4.60 -10.19
C SER A 180 -1.14 4.72 -11.63
N TYR A 181 -1.85 4.15 -12.62
CA TYR A 181 -1.52 4.34 -14.03
C TYR A 181 -1.71 5.80 -14.47
N ARG A 182 -2.82 6.45 -14.08
CA ARG A 182 -3.05 7.89 -14.35
C ARG A 182 -1.95 8.78 -13.79
N ASN A 183 -1.38 8.40 -12.65
CA ASN A 183 -0.29 9.12 -11.99
C ASN A 183 1.10 8.85 -12.60
N GLY A 184 1.19 7.98 -13.62
CA GLY A 184 2.45 7.68 -14.31
C GLY A 184 3.32 6.65 -13.59
N ASP A 185 2.72 5.76 -12.78
CA ASP A 185 3.46 4.66 -12.18
C ASP A 185 4.07 3.72 -13.23
N THR A 186 5.18 3.08 -12.89
CA THR A 186 5.93 2.26 -13.86
C THR A 186 5.15 1.01 -14.28
N ASP A 187 5.25 0.62 -15.56
CA ASP A 187 4.67 -0.62 -16.09
C ASP A 187 4.98 -1.86 -15.23
N GLY A 188 6.20 -1.92 -14.67
CA GLY A 188 6.63 -3.02 -13.80
C GLY A 188 5.82 -3.11 -12.49
N ARG A 189 5.53 -1.98 -11.85
CA ARG A 189 4.71 -1.92 -10.63
C ARG A 189 3.25 -2.21 -10.92
N LEU A 190 2.72 -1.63 -11.99
CA LEU A 190 1.35 -1.88 -12.45
C LEU A 190 1.10 -3.35 -12.78
N ARG A 191 2.02 -4.00 -13.52
CA ARG A 191 1.93 -5.43 -13.82
C ARG A 191 1.96 -6.30 -12.56
N LYS A 192 2.76 -5.94 -11.55
CA LYS A 192 2.78 -6.65 -10.26
C LYS A 192 1.45 -6.53 -9.52
N SER A 193 0.90 -5.31 -9.43
CA SER A 193 -0.40 -5.07 -8.80
C SER A 193 -1.54 -5.78 -9.55
N LEU A 194 -1.53 -5.72 -10.88
CA LEU A 194 -2.51 -6.42 -11.72
C LEU A 194 -2.41 -7.94 -11.58
N LYS A 195 -1.19 -8.49 -11.54
CA LYS A 195 -0.97 -9.93 -11.30
C LYS A 195 -1.56 -10.38 -9.96
N ARG A 196 -1.41 -9.57 -8.91
CA ARG A 196 -2.00 -9.85 -7.59
C ARG A 196 -3.52 -9.81 -7.64
N LEU A 197 -4.10 -8.74 -8.21
CA LEU A 197 -5.54 -8.63 -8.38
C LEU A 197 -6.12 -9.82 -9.16
N ASN A 198 -5.49 -10.19 -10.28
CA ASN A 198 -5.92 -11.34 -11.08
C ASN A 198 -5.79 -12.68 -10.35
N ARG A 199 -4.82 -12.84 -9.45
CA ARG A 199 -4.74 -14.03 -8.59
C ARG A 199 -5.93 -14.11 -7.63
N LEU A 200 -6.37 -12.99 -7.07
CA LEU A 200 -7.55 -12.94 -6.22
C LEU A 200 -8.83 -13.22 -7.02
N ARG A 201 -8.97 -12.61 -8.20
CA ARG A 201 -10.10 -12.84 -9.12
C ARG A 201 -10.20 -14.30 -9.53
N ALA A 202 -9.07 -14.92 -9.89
CA ALA A 202 -9.00 -16.33 -10.26
C ALA A 202 -9.48 -17.27 -9.15
N LYS A 203 -9.13 -17.00 -7.88
CA LYS A 203 -9.62 -17.79 -6.73
C LYS A 203 -11.13 -17.76 -6.58
N ARG A 204 -11.79 -16.72 -7.10
CA ARG A 204 -13.24 -16.53 -7.03
C ARG A 204 -13.96 -16.88 -8.33
N GLY A 205 -13.22 -17.35 -9.35
CA GLY A 205 -13.75 -17.67 -10.67
C GLY A 205 -14.05 -16.45 -11.55
N GLU A 206 -13.55 -15.27 -11.20
CA GLU A 206 -13.73 -14.05 -11.99
C GLU A 206 -12.70 -13.98 -13.14
N PRO A 207 -13.07 -13.42 -14.31
CA PRO A 207 -12.16 -13.31 -15.45
C PRO A 207 -11.00 -12.35 -15.12
N PRO A 208 -9.78 -12.63 -15.62
CA PRO A 208 -8.62 -11.77 -15.38
C PRO A 208 -8.78 -10.44 -16.13
N LEU A 209 -8.28 -9.37 -15.53
CA LEU A 209 -8.15 -8.05 -16.15
C LEU A 209 -6.84 -7.97 -16.93
N THR A 210 -6.88 -7.38 -18.13
CA THR A 210 -5.69 -7.07 -18.92
C THR A 210 -5.18 -5.66 -18.64
N LEU A 211 -3.90 -5.40 -18.95
CA LEU A 211 -3.35 -4.05 -18.83
C LEU A 211 -4.08 -3.06 -19.75
N GLU A 212 -4.44 -3.50 -20.97
CA GLU A 212 -5.23 -2.70 -21.92
C GLU A 212 -6.57 -2.26 -21.34
N GLN A 213 -7.29 -3.16 -20.66
CA GLN A 213 -8.56 -2.83 -19.99
C GLN A 213 -8.36 -1.80 -18.87
N VAL A 214 -7.26 -1.89 -18.12
CA VAL A 214 -6.91 -0.89 -17.09
C VAL A 214 -6.60 0.46 -17.75
N GLN A 215 -5.86 0.47 -18.85
CA GLN A 215 -5.51 1.68 -19.59
C GLN A 215 -6.74 2.34 -20.22
N GLU A 216 -7.65 1.56 -20.78
CA GLU A 216 -8.92 2.02 -21.33
C GLU A 216 -9.78 2.66 -20.23
N ARG A 217 -9.90 2.00 -19.06
CA ARG A 217 -10.61 2.54 -17.88
C ARG A 217 -9.94 3.79 -17.31
N ALA A 218 -8.61 3.86 -17.36
CA ALA A 218 -7.88 5.06 -16.97
C ALA A 218 -8.05 6.21 -17.98
N GLY A 219 -8.14 5.92 -19.28
CA GLY A 219 -8.44 6.88 -20.33
C GLY A 219 -9.89 7.38 -20.32
N ALA A 220 -10.82 6.54 -19.88
CA ALA A 220 -12.22 6.91 -19.63
C ALA A 220 -12.31 7.76 -18.34
N SER A 221 -12.17 9.07 -18.48
CA SER A 221 -12.33 10.01 -17.37
C SER A 221 -13.72 9.88 -16.73
N PRO A 222 -13.87 9.75 -15.39
CA PRO A 222 -15.17 9.82 -14.73
C PRO A 222 -15.84 11.20 -14.90
N ARG A 223 -15.09 12.27 -15.19
CA ARG A 223 -15.66 13.59 -15.53
C ARG A 223 -16.37 13.64 -16.88
N ALA A 224 -15.99 12.79 -17.84
CA ALA A 224 -16.66 12.78 -19.14
C ALA A 224 -18.11 12.28 -19.00
N LYS A 225 -18.36 11.34 -18.08
CA LYS A 225 -19.72 10.87 -17.75
C LYS A 225 -20.49 11.88 -16.92
N GLU A 226 -19.86 12.56 -15.95
CA GLU A 226 -20.55 13.62 -15.19
C GLU A 226 -20.87 14.86 -16.05
N GLU A 227 -20.02 15.22 -17.01
CA GLU A 227 -20.30 16.27 -17.99
C GLU A 227 -21.36 15.82 -19.02
N GLU A 228 -21.33 14.58 -19.53
CA GLU A 228 -22.41 14.05 -20.37
C GLU A 228 -23.75 13.95 -19.64
N ASP A 229 -23.77 13.49 -18.38
CA ASP A 229 -24.98 13.37 -17.56
C ASP A 229 -25.52 14.75 -17.12
N ALA A 230 -24.65 15.74 -16.94
CA ALA A 230 -25.05 17.13 -16.67
C ALA A 230 -25.56 17.84 -17.94
N VAL A 231 -24.93 17.60 -19.09
CA VAL A 231 -25.35 18.15 -20.39
C VAL A 231 -26.68 17.53 -20.83
N THR A 232 -26.85 16.21 -20.72
CA THR A 232 -28.12 15.52 -21.05
C THR A 232 -29.25 15.90 -20.11
N ARG A 233 -28.98 16.15 -18.81
CA ARG A 233 -29.99 16.70 -17.89
C ARG A 233 -30.43 18.10 -18.27
N ASN A 234 -29.50 18.99 -18.62
CA ASN A 234 -29.84 20.37 -18.98
C ASN A 234 -30.59 20.44 -20.32
N SER A 235 -30.21 19.62 -21.30
CA SER A 235 -30.90 19.55 -22.60
C SER A 235 -32.30 18.95 -22.52
N ALA A 236 -32.55 18.02 -21.59
CA ALA A 236 -33.90 17.47 -21.38
C ALA A 236 -34.86 18.49 -20.75
N SER A 237 -34.35 19.43 -19.95
CA SER A 237 -35.14 20.52 -19.36
C SER A 237 -35.40 21.72 -20.29
N GLU A 238 -34.69 21.82 -21.42
CA GLU A 238 -34.92 22.87 -22.43
C GLU A 238 -35.91 22.44 -23.54
N GLU A 239 -36.23 21.16 -23.66
CA GLU A 239 -37.25 20.65 -24.60
C GLU A 239 -38.68 20.63 -24.02
N GLU A 240 -38.86 20.98 -22.74
CA GLU A 240 -40.17 21.01 -22.05
C GLU A 240 -40.75 22.43 -21.81
N GLU A 241 -40.17 23.50 -22.37
CA GLU A 241 -40.75 24.87 -22.37
C GLU A 241 -41.34 25.32 -23.72
#